data_AF-A0A4U6QML7-F1
#
_entry.id   AF-A0A4U6QML7-F1
#
_cell.length_a   1.000
_cell.length_b   1.000
_cell.length_c   1.000
_cell.angle_alpha   90.00
_cell.angle_beta   90.00
_cell.angle_gamma   90.00
#
_symmetry.space_group_name_H-M   'P 1'
#
loop_
_entity.id
_entity.type
_entity.pdbx_description
1 polymer ?
#
loop_
_entity_poly.entity_id
_entity_poly.type
_entity_poly.pdbx_seq_one_letter_code
_entity_poly.pdbx_strand_id
1 'polypeptide(L)'
;MPSSVITNGTRAAAAAGLTSLITHWGVVDTAGAAIGSRVANTAVIDGTYTVRPSADLNIPVPAGATVGGVRAYDAATGGTDRGGWNYAAGETPGRETFNGAGVYQVTAASSGFQVP
;
A
#
# COMPACT_ATOMS: atom_id res chain seq x y z
N MET A 1 -14.16 9.80 34.81
CA MET A 1 -14.07 10.18 33.39
C MET A 1 -13.49 9.00 32.63
N PRO A 2 -14.24 8.28 31.78
CA PRO A 2 -13.66 7.18 31.01
C PRO A 2 -13.05 7.76 29.73
N SER A 3 -11.81 8.23 29.82
CA SER A 3 -11.05 8.73 28.69
C SER A 3 -10.33 7.58 27.97
N SER A 4 -10.63 7.43 26.68
CA SER A 4 -9.71 6.96 25.62
C SER A 4 -9.37 5.48 25.44
N VAL A 5 -9.92 4.52 26.20
CA VAL A 5 -9.60 3.09 25.97
C VAL A 5 -10.42 2.45 24.84
N ILE A 6 -11.61 2.98 24.53
CA ILE A 6 -12.50 2.44 23.47
C ILE A 6 -11.92 2.72 22.06
N THR A 7 -11.11 3.76 21.88
CA THR A 7 -10.60 4.17 20.57
C THR A 7 -9.52 3.23 20.02
N ASN A 8 -8.64 2.72 20.88
CA ASN A 8 -7.58 1.79 20.46
C ASN A 8 -8.11 0.38 20.14
N GLY A 9 -9.13 -0.09 20.88
CA GLY A 9 -9.78 -1.37 20.63
C GLY A 9 -10.51 -1.39 19.28
N THR A 10 -11.24 -0.33 18.96
CA THR A 10 -11.94 -0.19 17.67
C THR A 10 -10.97 -0.07 16.50
N ARG A 11 -9.88 0.69 16.66
CA ARG A 11 -8.86 0.82 15.60
C ARG A 11 -8.12 -0.49 15.34
N ALA A 12 -7.84 -1.28 16.40
CA ALA A 12 -7.28 -2.63 16.28
C ALA A 12 -8.20 -3.60 15.52
N ALA A 13 -9.51 -3.52 15.77
CA ALA A 13 -10.49 -4.36 15.07
C ALA A 13 -10.64 -3.95 13.59
N ALA A 14 -10.71 -2.65 13.30
CA ALA A 14 -10.76 -2.12 11.94
C ALA A 14 -9.52 -2.53 11.14
N ALA A 15 -8.35 -2.40 11.76
CA ALA A 15 -7.08 -2.89 11.25
C ALA A 15 -7.09 -4.37 10.89
N ALA A 16 -7.48 -5.23 11.84
CA ALA A 16 -7.53 -6.67 11.61
C ALA A 16 -8.48 -7.01 10.45
N GLY A 17 -9.66 -6.39 10.43
CA GLY A 17 -10.62 -6.52 9.34
C GLY A 17 -10.03 -6.10 7.98
N LEU A 18 -9.34 -4.96 7.93
CA LEU A 18 -8.71 -4.46 6.71
C LEU A 18 -7.62 -5.40 6.21
N THR A 19 -6.74 -5.87 7.10
CA THR A 19 -5.66 -6.80 6.71
C THR A 19 -6.17 -8.13 6.16
N SER A 20 -7.35 -8.59 6.60
CA SER A 20 -7.97 -9.81 6.08
C SER A 20 -8.56 -9.66 4.68
N LEU A 21 -8.84 -8.42 4.25
CA LEU A 21 -9.38 -8.11 2.93
C LEU A 21 -8.30 -7.84 1.90
N ILE A 22 -7.14 -7.33 2.32
CA ILE A 22 -6.04 -7.01 1.42
C ILE A 22 -5.31 -8.30 1.03
N THR A 23 -5.36 -8.60 -0.27
CA THR A 23 -4.71 -9.78 -0.85
C THR A 23 -3.71 -9.41 -1.95
N HIS A 24 -3.75 -8.17 -2.45
CA HIS A 24 -2.91 -7.70 -3.53
C HIS A 24 -2.43 -6.27 -3.31
N TRP A 25 -1.30 -5.93 -3.92
CA TRP A 25 -0.72 -4.59 -3.89
C TRP A 25 -0.35 -4.15 -5.30
N GLY A 26 -0.63 -2.90 -5.63
CA GLY A 26 -0.31 -2.33 -6.94
C GLY A 26 0.28 -0.94 -6.80
N VAL A 27 1.13 -0.57 -7.75
CA VAL A 27 1.60 0.82 -7.88
C VAL A 27 0.54 1.66 -8.59
N VAL A 28 0.47 2.93 -8.22
CA VAL A 28 -0.39 3.93 -8.85
C VAL A 28 0.45 5.08 -9.39
N ASP A 29 -0.07 5.77 -10.39
CA ASP A 29 0.53 6.99 -10.90
C ASP A 29 0.31 8.17 -9.94
N THR A 30 0.74 9.35 -10.38
CA THR A 30 0.69 10.59 -9.60
C THR A 30 -0.72 11.13 -9.42
N ALA A 31 -1.68 10.66 -10.22
CA ALA A 31 -3.10 10.95 -10.11
C ALA A 31 -3.87 9.85 -9.34
N GLY A 32 -3.22 8.76 -8.97
CA GLY A 32 -3.80 7.63 -8.26
C GLY A 32 -4.39 6.54 -9.17
N ALA A 33 -4.15 6.58 -10.48
CA ALA A 33 -4.57 5.52 -11.38
C ALA A 33 -3.62 4.32 -11.28
N ALA A 34 -4.15 3.10 -11.29
CA ALA A 34 -3.33 1.89 -11.23
C ALA A 34 -2.41 1.80 -12.45
N ILE A 35 -1.12 1.57 -12.19
CA ILE A 35 -0.09 1.34 -13.21
C ILE A 35 0.57 -0.01 -12.95
N GLY A 36 0.89 -0.74 -14.00
CA GLY A 36 1.49 -2.07 -13.85
C GLY A 36 0.54 -3.13 -13.28
N SER A 37 1.13 -4.26 -12.86
CA SER A 37 0.37 -5.40 -12.35
C SER A 37 0.21 -5.33 -10.84
N ARG A 38 -0.86 -5.93 -10.33
CA ARG A 38 -1.01 -6.15 -8.88
C ARG A 38 -0.31 -7.45 -8.49
N VAL A 39 0.45 -7.43 -7.40
CA VAL A 39 1.17 -8.58 -6.87
C VAL A 39 0.43 -9.12 -5.65
N ALA A 40 0.22 -10.43 -5.60
CA ALA A 40 -0.40 -11.08 -4.46
C ALA A 40 0.51 -10.99 -3.24
N ASN A 41 0.01 -10.36 -2.18
CA ASN A 41 0.68 -10.30 -0.89
C ASN A 41 -0.34 -9.88 0.17
N THR A 42 -0.36 -10.60 1.29
CA THR A 42 -1.25 -10.26 2.40
C THR A 42 -0.75 -9.02 3.12
N ALA A 43 -1.67 -8.28 3.75
CA ALA A 43 -1.28 -7.19 4.61
C ALA A 43 -0.98 -7.68 6.03
N VAL A 44 -0.03 -7.01 6.68
CA VAL A 44 0.21 -7.12 8.12
C VAL A 44 0.02 -5.74 8.75
N ILE A 45 -0.23 -5.73 10.04
CA ILE A 45 -0.28 -4.51 10.82
C ILE A 45 0.78 -4.52 11.93
N ASP A 46 1.42 -3.38 12.14
CA ASP A 46 2.36 -3.20 13.24
C ASP A 46 1.70 -2.61 14.51
N GLY A 47 2.51 -2.45 15.57
CA GLY A 47 2.05 -1.88 16.84
C GLY A 47 1.64 -0.40 16.77
N THR A 48 1.86 0.27 15.63
CA THR A 48 1.46 1.66 15.39
C THR A 48 0.18 1.77 14.57
N TYR A 49 -0.47 0.64 14.27
CA TYR A 49 -1.63 0.55 13.38
C TYR A 49 -1.32 0.91 11.92
N THR A 50 -0.09 0.63 11.48
CA THR A 50 0.33 0.81 10.09
C THR A 50 0.14 -0.48 9.30
N VAL A 51 -0.71 -0.43 8.28
CA VAL A 51 -0.98 -1.54 7.36
C VAL A 51 0.06 -1.50 6.25
N ARG A 52 0.75 -2.62 6.04
CA ARG A 52 1.84 -2.76 5.08
C ARG A 52 1.88 -4.16 4.48
N PRO A 53 2.60 -4.38 3.36
CA PRO A 53 2.82 -5.71 2.84
C PRO A 53 3.47 -6.63 3.87
N SER A 54 3.17 -7.93 3.83
CA SER A 54 3.79 -8.94 4.69
C SER A 54 5.27 -9.20 4.35
N ALA A 55 5.69 -8.89 3.12
CA ALA A 55 7.06 -9.03 2.63
C ALA A 55 7.34 -7.99 1.53
N ASP A 56 8.62 -7.76 1.24
CA ASP A 56 9.04 -6.88 0.15
C ASP A 56 8.41 -7.32 -1.18
N LEU A 57 8.02 -6.33 -1.98
CA LEU A 57 7.33 -6.55 -3.24
C LEU A 57 8.14 -6.04 -4.41
N ASN A 58 8.08 -6.79 -5.51
CA ASN A 58 8.63 -6.40 -6.80
C ASN A 58 7.46 -6.27 -7.77
N ILE A 59 7.07 -5.03 -8.06
CA ILE A 59 5.88 -4.73 -8.85
C ILE A 59 6.31 -4.31 -10.27
N PRO A 60 5.94 -5.04 -11.33
CA PRO A 60 6.26 -4.66 -12.69
C PRO A 60 5.60 -3.33 -13.07
N VAL A 61 6.37 -2.42 -13.67
CA VAL A 61 5.93 -1.10 -14.12
C VAL A 61 6.18 -0.97 -15.63
N PRO A 62 5.18 -0.52 -16.41
CA PRO A 62 5.35 -0.35 -17.85
C PRO A 62 6.25 0.85 -18.18
N ALA A 63 6.80 0.85 -19.39
CA ALA A 63 7.59 1.98 -19.89
C ALA A 63 6.76 3.27 -19.94
N GLY A 64 7.39 4.39 -19.61
CA GLY A 64 6.78 5.73 -19.60
C GLY A 64 5.93 6.03 -18.37
N ALA A 65 5.77 5.08 -17.44
CA ALA A 65 4.99 5.30 -16.23
C ALA A 65 5.82 6.00 -15.14
N THR A 66 5.12 6.81 -14.33
CA THR A 66 5.69 7.40 -13.12
C THR A 66 4.94 6.89 -11.92
N VAL A 67 5.65 6.22 -11.00
CA VAL A 67 5.09 5.72 -9.74
C VAL A 67 4.83 6.91 -8.81
N GLY A 68 3.57 7.16 -8.50
CA GLY A 68 3.12 8.17 -7.55
C GLY A 68 2.76 7.62 -6.17
N GLY A 69 2.61 6.30 -6.04
CA GLY A 69 2.25 5.66 -4.78
C GLY A 69 1.99 4.18 -4.91
N VAL A 70 1.50 3.59 -3.83
CA VAL A 70 1.08 2.19 -3.75
C VAL A 70 -0.32 2.13 -3.16
N ARG A 71 -1.11 1.17 -3.63
CA ARG A 71 -2.45 0.85 -3.15
C ARG A 71 -2.60 -0.63 -2.84
N ALA A 72 -3.40 -0.89 -1.83
CA ALA A 72 -3.81 -2.20 -1.38
C ALA A 72 -5.16 -2.56 -2.01
N TYR A 73 -5.31 -3.81 -2.43
CA TYR A 73 -6.49 -4.29 -3.13
C TYR A 73 -6.93 -5.66 -2.62
N ASP A 74 -8.21 -5.96 -2.78
CA ASP A 74 -8.79 -7.27 -2.44
C ASP A 74 -8.77 -8.30 -3.58
N ALA A 75 -8.35 -7.90 -4.79
CA ALA A 75 -8.17 -8.79 -5.94
C ALA A 75 -7.16 -8.24 -6.96
N ALA A 76 -6.59 -9.15 -7.76
CA ALA A 76 -5.63 -8.85 -8.83
C ALA A 76 -6.20 -7.95 -9.95
N THR A 77 -7.49 -8.13 -10.27
CA THR A 77 -8.20 -7.37 -11.32
C THR A 77 -9.58 -7.00 -10.81
N GLY A 78 -10.01 -5.75 -11.04
CA GLY A 78 -11.33 -5.26 -10.59
C GLY A 78 -11.50 -5.12 -9.07
N GLY A 79 -10.46 -5.44 -8.28
CA GLY A 79 -10.50 -5.34 -6.81
C GLY A 79 -10.61 -3.91 -6.30
N THR A 80 -11.27 -3.75 -5.16
CA THR A 80 -11.52 -2.47 -4.50
C THR A 80 -10.24 -1.95 -3.86
N ASP A 81 -9.97 -0.65 -4.01
CA ASP A 81 -8.89 0.03 -3.29
C ASP A 81 -9.22 0.07 -1.79
N ARG A 82 -8.33 -0.50 -0.98
CA ARG A 82 -8.45 -0.61 0.48
C ARG A 82 -7.56 0.38 1.23
N GLY A 83 -6.96 1.33 0.51
CA GLY A 83 -6.04 2.32 1.03
C GLY A 83 -4.62 2.12 0.52
N GLY A 84 -3.72 3.00 0.95
CA GLY A 84 -2.32 2.98 0.56
C GLY A 84 -1.65 4.31 0.87
N TRP A 85 -0.47 4.52 0.27
CA TRP A 85 0.33 5.72 0.48
C TRP A 85 0.72 6.35 -0.85
N ASN A 86 0.94 7.66 -0.83
CA ASN A 86 1.46 8.42 -1.95
C ASN A 86 2.87 8.85 -1.63
N TYR A 87 3.72 8.89 -2.64
CA TYR A 87 5.07 9.43 -2.52
C TYR A 87 5.08 10.91 -2.86
N ALA A 88 5.70 11.70 -1.99
CA ALA A 88 6.07 13.07 -2.32
C ALA A 88 7.23 13.07 -3.32
N ALA A 89 7.38 14.19 -4.03
CA ALA A 89 8.53 14.39 -4.88
C ALA A 89 9.82 14.44 -4.03
N GLY A 90 10.82 13.64 -4.39
CA GLY A 90 12.12 13.61 -3.71
C GLY A 90 12.26 12.64 -2.54
N GLU A 91 11.25 11.80 -2.25
CA GLU A 91 11.35 10.74 -1.24
C GLU A 91 12.13 9.51 -1.75
N THR A 92 12.63 8.66 -0.84
CA THR A 92 13.34 7.41 -1.18
C THR A 92 12.96 6.26 -0.22
N PRO A 93 12.51 5.08 -0.73
CA PRO A 93 12.01 4.90 -2.08
C PRO A 93 10.80 5.81 -2.26
N GLY A 94 10.75 6.52 -3.38
CA GLY A 94 9.73 7.53 -3.61
C GLY A 94 9.27 7.50 -5.05
N ARG A 95 8.81 8.66 -5.52
CA ARG A 95 8.37 8.82 -6.89
C ARG A 95 9.49 8.49 -7.87
N GLU A 96 9.22 7.58 -8.79
CA GLU A 96 10.19 7.13 -9.80
C GLU A 96 9.54 7.09 -11.18
N THR A 97 10.26 7.58 -12.19
CA THR A 97 9.84 7.52 -13.59
C THR A 97 10.63 6.44 -14.31
N PHE A 98 9.89 5.51 -14.90
CA PHE A 98 10.45 4.38 -15.64
C PHE A 98 10.49 4.70 -17.13
N ASN A 99 11.65 5.08 -17.67
CA ASN A 99 11.80 5.35 -19.11
C ASN A 99 11.61 4.09 -19.98
N GLY A 100 11.93 2.91 -19.43
CA GLY A 100 11.62 1.60 -20.02
C GLY A 100 10.76 0.77 -19.07
N ALA A 101 10.32 -0.41 -19.50
CA ALA A 101 9.66 -1.34 -18.58
C ALA A 101 10.64 -1.74 -17.46
N GLY A 102 10.14 -1.81 -16.23
CA GLY A 102 10.97 -2.08 -15.07
C GLY A 102 10.20 -2.69 -13.91
N VAL A 103 10.84 -2.72 -12.76
CA VAL A 103 10.27 -3.24 -11.51
C VAL A 103 10.44 -2.18 -10.44
N TYR A 104 9.34 -1.81 -9.80
CA TYR A 104 9.35 -0.97 -8.63
C TYR A 104 9.39 -1.84 -7.37
N GLN A 105 10.40 -1.62 -6.53
CA GLN A 105 10.55 -2.35 -5.28
C GLN A 105 9.86 -1.61 -4.13
N VAL A 106 8.98 -2.31 -3.43
CA VAL A 106 8.36 -1.83 -2.19
C VAL A 106 9.01 -2.57 -1.03
N THR A 107 9.72 -1.85 -0.18
CA THR A 107 10.25 -2.40 1.08
C THR A 107 9.13 -2.43 2.11
N ALA A 108 8.70 -3.61 2.53
CA ALA A 108 7.58 -3.78 3.46
C ALA A 108 7.85 -3.10 4.81
N ALA A 109 9.07 -3.19 5.32
CA ALA A 109 9.43 -2.67 6.64
C ALA A 109 9.34 -1.13 6.76
N SER A 110 9.53 -0.40 5.65
CA SER A 110 9.55 1.06 5.61
C SER A 110 8.36 1.66 4.86
N SER A 111 7.36 0.85 4.53
CA SER A 111 6.16 1.29 3.81
C SER A 111 4.90 1.00 4.62
N GLY A 112 3.79 1.59 4.18
CA GLY A 112 2.49 1.35 4.77
C GLY A 112 1.64 2.62 4.89
N PHE A 113 0.43 2.43 5.37
CA PHE A 113 -0.51 3.51 5.66
C PHE A 113 -1.21 3.27 6.99
N GLN A 114 -1.53 4.36 7.69
CA GLN A 114 -2.19 4.30 8.99
C GLN A 114 -3.67 3.94 8.82
N VAL A 115 -4.17 3.08 9.70
CA VAL A 115 -5.62 2.91 9.90
C VAL A 115 -6.14 4.15 10.64
N PRO A 116 -7.20 4.81 10.15
CA PRO A 116 -7.79 5.99 10.79
C PRO A 116 -8.38 5.71 12.18
#